data_AF-A0A1J9PL97-F1
#
_entry.id   AF-A0A1J9PL97-F1
#
_cell.length_a   1.000
_cell.length_b   1.000
_cell.length_c   1.000
_cell.angle_alpha   90.00
_cell.angle_beta   90.00
_cell.angle_gamma   90.00
#
_symmetry.space_group_name_H-M   'P 1'
#
loop_
_entity.id
_entity.type
_entity.pdbx_description
1 polymer ?
#
loop_
_entity_poly.entity_id
_entity_poly.type
_entity_poly.pdbx_seq_one_letter_code
_entity_poly.pdbx_strand_id
1 'polypeptide(L)' 'MAPNTDIATRSLVVTLKSIGEKTSIEISDLTGLSVRGINSIYARAIERGFDPNTRPIVIQDCWLADSPRSGRPIKRTSE' A
#
# COMPACT_ATOMS: atom_id res chain seq x y z
N MET A 1 8.72 12.19 4.62
CA MET A 1 9.01 10.95 3.88
C MET A 1 8.08 9.88 4.43
N ALA A 2 7.21 9.28 3.60
CA ALA A 2 6.54 8.07 4.04
C ALA A 2 7.62 7.02 4.33
N PRO A 3 7.57 6.29 5.46
CA PRO A 3 8.49 5.18 5.67
C PRO A 3 8.40 4.27 4.45
N ASN A 4 9.56 3.86 3.92
CA ASN A 4 9.66 2.89 2.84
C ASN A 4 9.24 1.53 3.43
N THR A 5 7.94 1.37 3.73
CA THR A 5 7.37 0.14 4.25
C THR A 5 7.60 -0.93 3.20
N ASP A 6 8.19 -2.06 3.59
CA ASP A 6 8.45 -3.16 2.67
C ASP A 6 7.13 -3.72 2.11
N ILE A 7 7.24 -4.38 0.96
CA ILE A 7 6.07 -4.90 0.25
C ILE A 7 5.35 -5.98 1.05
N ALA A 8 6.07 -6.75 1.88
CA ALA A 8 5.48 -7.79 2.72
C ALA A 8 4.64 -7.19 3.85
N THR A 9 5.09 -6.11 4.49
CA THR A 9 4.30 -5.37 5.49
C THR A 9 3.06 -4.74 4.86
N ARG A 10 3.13 -4.22 3.62
CA ARG A 10 1.93 -3.73 2.92
C ARG A 10 0.95 -4.86 2.62
N SER A 11 1.45 -6.03 2.24
CA SER A 11 0.64 -7.23 2.03
C SER A 11 -0.04 -7.68 3.32
N LEU A 12 0.69 -7.67 4.45
CA LEU A 12 0.13 -7.94 5.77
C LEU A 12 -1.01 -6.98 6.11
N VAL A 13 -0.83 -5.68 5.88
CA VAL A 13 -1.89 -4.67 6.10
C VAL A 13 -3.14 -4.97 5.26
N VAL A 14 -2.97 -5.24 3.97
CA VAL A 14 -4.10 -5.54 3.07
C VAL A 14 -4.81 -6.82 3.48
N THR A 15 -4.07 -7.86 3.88
CA THR A 15 -4.60 -9.14 4.36
C THR A 15 -5.40 -8.96 5.65
N LEU A 16 -4.83 -8.28 6.66
CA LEU A 16 -5.48 -8.07 7.95
C LEU A 16 -6.76 -7.23 7.84
N LYS A 17 -6.80 -6.31 6.88
CA LYS A 17 -7.95 -5.44 6.65
C LYS A 17 -9.05 -6.07 5.82
N SER A 18 -8.71 -7.04 4.95
CA SER A 18 -9.67 -7.73 4.08
C SER A 18 -10.22 -9.03 4.66
N ILE A 19 -9.37 -9.84 5.29
CA ILE A 19 -9.75 -11.15 5.86
C ILE A 19 -9.77 -11.09 7.39
N GLY A 20 -8.80 -10.41 7.98
CA GLY A 20 -8.63 -10.42 9.44
C GLY A 20 -9.67 -9.62 10.21
N GLU A 21 -10.56 -8.89 9.51
CA GLU A 21 -11.54 -7.93 10.04
C GLU A 21 -10.96 -7.00 11.11
N LYS A 22 -9.64 -6.75 11.06
CA LYS A 22 -8.96 -5.94 12.04
C LYS A 22 -9.19 -4.47 11.76
N THR A 23 -9.44 -3.73 12.82
CA THR A 23 -9.51 -2.27 12.76
C THR A 23 -8.13 -1.70 12.43
N SER A 24 -8.10 -0.52 11.81
CA SER A 24 -6.82 0.14 11.53
C SER A 24 -6.02 0.48 12.81
N ILE A 25 -6.66 0.55 13.98
CA ILE A 25 -6.02 0.76 15.27
C ILE A 25 -5.26 -0.51 15.68
N GLU A 26 -5.93 -1.67 15.66
CA GLU A 26 -5.26 -2.95 15.97
C GLU A 26 -4.12 -3.26 14.98
N ILE A 27 -4.31 -2.94 13.69
CA ILE A 27 -3.25 -3.09 12.69
C ILE A 27 -2.09 -2.12 12.99
N SER A 28 -2.37 -0.92 13.49
CA SER A 28 -1.33 0.04 13.91
C SER A 28 -0.52 -0.52 15.06
N ASP A 29 -1.16 -1.13 16.05
CA ASP A 29 -0.49 -1.74 17.19
C ASP A 29 0.37 -2.95 16.77
N LEU A 30 -0.09 -3.74 15.79
CA LEU A 30 0.65 -4.90 15.27
C LEU A 30 1.84 -4.53 14.38
N THR A 31 1.71 -3.49 13.56
CA THR A 31 2.69 -3.16 12.50
C THR A 31 3.57 -1.95 12.84
N GLY A 32 3.22 -1.17 13.85
CA GLY A 32 3.85 0.11 14.17
C GLY A 32 3.57 1.21 13.12
N LEU A 33 2.73 0.95 12.12
CA LEU A 33 2.37 1.94 11.11
C LEU A 33 1.26 2.84 11.62
N SER A 34 1.36 4.14 11.35
CA SER A 34 0.24 5.05 11.63
C SER A 34 -1.05 4.59 10.94
N VAL A 35 -2.19 4.79 11.61
CA VAL A 35 -3.54 4.54 11.06
C VAL A 35 -3.72 5.18 9.68
N ARG A 36 -3.19 6.40 9.48
CA ARG A 36 -3.22 7.09 8.18
C ARG A 36 -2.44 6.33 7.10
N GLY A 37 -1.27 5.79 7.45
CA GLY A 37 -0.45 4.96 6.56
C GLY A 37 -1.16 3.68 6.16
N ILE A 38 -1.76 2.98 7.13
CA ILE A 38 -2.58 1.78 6.91
C ILE A 38 -3.73 2.07 5.95
N ASN A 39 -4.49 3.13 6.20
CA ASN A 39 -5.60 3.52 5.32
C ASN A 39 -5.12 3.88 3.91
N SER A 40 -3.97 4.55 3.79
CA SER A 40 -3.39 4.91 2.50
C SER A 40 -2.90 3.71 1.70
N ILE A 41 -2.29 2.71 2.36
CA ILE A 41 -1.86 1.46 1.73
C ILE A 41 -3.08 0.72 1.18
N TYR A 42 -4.12 0.57 2.00
CA TYR A 42 -5.33 -0.15 1.60
C TYR A 42 -6.08 0.56 0.46
N ALA A 43 -6.23 1.88 0.54
CA ALA A 43 -6.86 2.66 -0.53
C ALA A 43 -6.11 2.53 -1.86
N ARG A 44 -4.77 2.62 -1.84
CA ARG A 44 -3.94 2.45 -3.05
C ARG A 44 -4.01 1.06 -3.64
N ALA A 45 -4.12 0.02 -2.80
CA ALA A 45 -4.32 -1.33 -3.29
C ALA A 45 -5.64 -1.42 -4.08
N ILE A 46 -6.73 -0.88 -3.52
CA ILE A 46 -8.04 -0.82 -4.19
C ILE A 46 -7.96 -0.02 -5.50
N GLU A 47 -7.34 1.17 -5.46
CA GLU A 47 -7.15 2.02 -6.65
C GLU A 47 -6.40 1.32 -7.79
N ARG A 48 -5.52 0.37 -7.46
CA ARG A 48 -4.71 -0.40 -8.41
C ARG A 48 -5.34 -1.73 -8.83
N GLY A 49 -6.54 -2.04 -8.34
CA GLY A 49 -7.33 -3.19 -8.77
C GLY A 49 -7.41 -4.35 -7.78
N PHE A 50 -6.95 -4.18 -6.54
CA PHE A 50 -7.27 -5.14 -5.48
C PHE A 50 -8.77 -5.09 -5.16
N ASP A 51 -9.45 -6.22 -5.27
CA ASP A 51 -10.84 -6.38 -4.84
C ASP A 51 -10.93 -7.30 -3.60
N PRO A 52 -11.34 -6.79 -2.43
CA PRO A 52 -11.48 -7.58 -1.21
C PRO A 52 -12.60 -8.62 -1.27
N ASN A 53 -13.54 -8.51 -2.21
CA ASN A 53 -14.68 -9.43 -2.33
C ASN A 53 -14.41 -10.59 -3.29
N THR A 54 -13.39 -10.48 -4.14
CA THR A 54 -13.02 -11.53 -5.07
C THR A 54 -12.57 -12.80 -4.32
N ARG A 55 -13.00 -13.96 -4.82
CA ARG A 55 -12.61 -15.28 -4.32
C ARG A 55 -12.10 -16.12 -5.50
N PRO A 56 -10.94 -16.79 -5.39
CA PRO A 56 -10.01 -16.80 -4.24
C PRO A 56 -9.38 -15.42 -4.00
N ILE A 57 -8.95 -15.14 -2.76
CA ILE A 57 -8.20 -13.91 -2.52
C ILE A 57 -6.89 -13.96 -3.31
N VAL A 58 -6.58 -12.88 -4.00
CA VAL A 58 -5.30 -12.68 -4.67
C VAL A 58 -4.71 -11.41 -4.10
N ILE A 59 -3.40 -11.39 -3.89
CA ILE A 59 -2.62 -10.18 -3.59
C ILE A 59 -1.43 -10.20 -4.55
N GLN A 60 -1.28 -9.14 -5.33
CA GLN A 60 -0.18 -8.99 -6.28
C GLN A 60 0.73 -7.83 -5.89
N ASP A 61 2.03 -8.00 -6.13
CA ASP A 61 3.04 -6.98 -5.85
C ASP A 61 2.76 -5.67 -6.59
N CYS A 62 2.18 -5.72 -7.79
CA CYS A 62 1.84 -4.55 -8.60
C CYS A 62 0.86 -3.59 -7.89
N TRP A 63 0.00 -4.10 -7.00
CA TRP A 63 -0.93 -3.28 -6.22
C TRP A 63 -0.24 -2.59 -5.04
N LEU A 64 0.87 -3.14 -4.55
CA LEU A 64 1.55 -2.72 -3.33
C LEU A 64 2.87 -1.98 -3.56
N ALA A 65 3.47 -2.14 -4.75
CA ALA A 65 4.74 -1.53 -5.12
C ALA A 65 4.67 0.00 -5.11
N ASP A 66 5.76 0.69 -4.74
CA ASP A 66 5.76 2.15 -4.86
C ASP A 66 5.69 2.58 -6.32
N SER A 67 4.98 3.69 -6.58
CA SER A 67 5.04 4.29 -7.90
C SER A 67 6.49 4.70 -8.20
N PRO A 68 6.93 4.62 -9.47
CA PRO A 68 8.23 5.14 -9.86
C PRO A 68 8.37 6.56 -9.32
N ARG A 69 9.44 6.83 -8.55
CA ARG A 69 9.70 8.19 -8.10
C ARG A 69 9.87 9.03 -9.35
N SER A 70 9.04 10.06 -9.52
CA SER A 70 9.28 11.06 -10.55
C SER A 70 10.66 11.64 -10.24
N GLY A 71 11.64 11.23 -11.03
CA GLY A 71 12.99 11.76 -10.93
C GLY A 71 12.97 13.27 -11.13
N ARG A 72 14.10 13.91 -10.84
CA ARG A 72 14.29 15.32 -11.16
C ARG A 72 14.01 15.52 -12.66
N PRO A 73 13.10 16.42 -13.07
CA PRO A 73 12.90 16.73 -14.46
C PRO A 73 14.25 17.11 -15.10
N ILE A 74 14.58 16.48 -16.23
CA ILE A 74 15.82 16.76 -16.95
C ILE A 74 15.70 18.18 -17.52
N LYS A 75 16.69 19.04 -17.22
CA LYS A 75 16.73 20.42 -17.73
C LYS A 75 16.74 20.38 -19.25
N ARG A 76 15.70 20.91 -19.91
CA ARG A 76 15.72 21.14 -21.36
C ARG A 76 16.63 22.32 -21.64
N THR A 77 17.78 22.08 -22.25
CA THR A 77 18.58 23.14 -22.89
C THR A 77 17.89 23.43 -24.23
N SER A 78 17.45 24.67 -24.48
CA SER A 78 17.12 25.07 -25.85
C SER A 78 18.43 25.31 -26.59
N GLU A 79 18.48 24.88 -27.84
CA GLU A 79 19.50 25.31 -28.80
C GLU A 79 19.36 26.81 -29.09
#